data_AF-F5XNS0-F1
#
_entry.id   AF-F5XNS0-F1
#
_cell.length_a   1.000
_cell.length_b   1.000
_cell.length_c   1.000
_cell.angle_alpha   90.00
_cell.angle_beta   90.00
_cell.angle_gamma   90.00
#
_symmetry.space_group_name_H-M   'P 1'
#
loop_
_entity.id
_entity.type
_entity.pdbx_description
1 polymer ?
#
loop_
_entity_poly.entity_id
_entity_poly.type
_entity_poly.pdbx_seq_one_letter_code
_entity_poly.pdbx_strand_id
1 'polypeptide(L)'
;MPTPAKGARLGGSPAHERIILANLASQLFEHGKIVTTEAKAKRLRPVAEKLITKAKRGDIHARREVLKTVRDKGVVHVLFTEIAPTFENREGGYTRITKVGPRKGDNAPMAVIELVTEPVAAKKATPSPVGGSAAATAPVSEASPASPASPESADSAASADSADSADSPESPASADESPAEENKQA
;
A
#
# COMPACT_ATOMS: atom_id res chain seq x y z
N MET A 1 -6.61 1.83 6.55
CA MET A 1 -7.59 1.19 5.64
C MET A 1 -8.09 2.20 4.62
N PRO A 2 -8.65 1.78 3.47
CA PRO A 2 -9.39 2.69 2.58
C PRO A 2 -10.72 3.15 3.21
N THR A 3 -11.41 4.08 2.55
CA THR A 3 -12.71 4.60 3.02
C THR A 3 -13.72 3.45 3.14
N PRO A 4 -14.47 3.36 4.26
CA PRO A 4 -15.48 2.33 4.41
C PRO A 4 -16.60 2.57 3.40
N ALA A 5 -16.94 1.54 2.62
CA ALA A 5 -18.04 1.65 1.67
C ALA A 5 -19.38 1.91 2.38
N LYS A 6 -20.33 2.49 1.65
CA LYS A 6 -21.73 2.59 2.08
C LYS A 6 -22.41 1.21 1.97
N GLY A 7 -23.35 0.90 2.87
CA GLY A 7 -24.07 -0.37 2.90
C GLY A 7 -23.33 -1.52 3.61
N ALA A 8 -23.79 -2.76 3.35
CA ALA A 8 -23.36 -3.96 4.05
C ALA A 8 -21.86 -4.27 3.93
N ARG A 9 -21.33 -4.96 4.96
CA ARG A 9 -19.95 -5.41 5.07
C ARG A 9 -19.77 -6.81 4.47
N LEU A 10 -18.61 -7.07 3.88
CA LEU A 10 -18.28 -8.42 3.39
C LEU A 10 -18.11 -9.37 4.59
N GLY A 11 -18.81 -10.50 4.59
CA GLY A 11 -18.78 -11.43 5.74
C GLY A 11 -19.56 -10.95 6.97
N GLY A 12 -20.45 -9.96 6.81
CA GLY A 12 -21.38 -9.51 7.85
C GLY A 12 -20.79 -8.50 8.85
N SER A 13 -19.60 -8.76 9.40
CA SER A 13 -18.98 -7.89 10.42
C SER A 13 -17.76 -7.10 9.89
N PRO A 14 -17.45 -5.92 10.47
CA PRO A 14 -16.25 -5.15 10.10
C PRO A 14 -14.94 -5.89 10.38
N ALA A 15 -14.91 -6.79 11.38
CA ALA A 15 -13.74 -7.62 11.67
C ALA A 15 -13.53 -8.68 10.58
N HIS A 16 -14.61 -9.36 10.17
CA HIS A 16 -14.57 -10.38 9.13
C HIS A 16 -14.20 -9.77 7.76
N GLU A 17 -14.73 -8.60 7.40
CA GLU A 17 -14.33 -7.90 6.16
C GLU A 17 -12.82 -7.64 6.10
N ARG A 18 -12.19 -7.24 7.22
CA ARG A 18 -10.73 -7.02 7.27
C ARG A 18 -9.94 -8.31 7.03
N ILE A 19 -10.37 -9.42 7.62
CA ILE A 19 -9.73 -10.73 7.45
C ILE A 19 -9.88 -11.23 6.01
N ILE A 20 -11.07 -11.12 5.43
CA ILE A 20 -11.33 -11.47 4.02
C ILE A 20 -10.41 -10.66 3.08
N LEU A 21 -10.31 -9.34 3.29
CA LEU A 21 -9.47 -8.47 2.45
C LEU A 21 -7.97 -8.71 2.67
N ALA A 22 -7.53 -9.05 3.89
CA ALA A 22 -6.15 -9.43 4.17
C ALA A 22 -5.77 -10.73 3.44
N ASN A 23 -6.60 -11.77 3.55
CA ASN A 23 -6.35 -13.07 2.91
C ASN A 23 -6.36 -12.96 1.37
N LEU A 24 -7.31 -12.21 0.80
CA LEU A 24 -7.36 -11.95 -0.64
C LEU A 24 -6.16 -11.12 -1.13
N ALA A 25 -5.64 -10.19 -0.31
CA ALA A 25 -4.43 -9.45 -0.65
C ALA A 25 -3.21 -10.37 -0.65
N SER A 26 -3.09 -11.26 0.35
CA SER A 26 -2.00 -12.25 0.41
C SER A 26 -1.99 -13.13 -0.85
N GLN A 27 -3.14 -13.73 -1.19
CA GLN A 27 -3.30 -14.58 -2.39
C GLN A 27 -3.01 -13.84 -3.70
N LEU A 28 -3.39 -12.55 -3.79
CA LEU A 28 -3.10 -11.74 -4.97
C LEU A 28 -1.60 -11.48 -5.15
N PHE A 29 -0.84 -11.33 -4.07
CA PHE A 29 0.61 -11.13 -4.13
C PHE A 29 1.37 -12.46 -4.31
N GLU A 30 0.86 -13.56 -3.76
CA GLU A 30 1.45 -14.89 -3.90
C GLU A 30 1.29 -15.46 -5.32
N HIS A 31 0.13 -15.27 -5.95
CA HIS A 31 -0.18 -15.86 -7.27
C HIS A 31 -0.21 -14.84 -8.42
N GLY A 32 -0.12 -13.54 -8.13
CA GLY A 32 -0.25 -12.44 -9.10
C GLY A 32 -1.66 -12.24 -9.69
N LYS A 33 -2.52 -13.27 -9.66
CA LYS A 33 -3.84 -13.31 -10.31
C LYS A 33 -4.81 -14.21 -9.55
N ILE A 34 -5.98 -13.69 -9.19
CA ILE A 34 -7.02 -14.46 -8.46
C ILE A 34 -8.42 -14.23 -9.05
N VAL A 35 -9.24 -15.28 -9.03
CA VAL A 35 -10.65 -15.25 -9.47
C VAL A 35 -11.56 -15.13 -8.25
N THR A 36 -12.43 -14.12 -8.22
CA THR A 36 -13.31 -13.85 -7.07
C THR A 36 -14.62 -13.19 -7.53
N THR A 37 -15.50 -12.78 -6.61
CA THR A 37 -16.72 -12.04 -7.00
C THR A 37 -16.41 -10.57 -7.31
N GLU A 38 -17.15 -9.95 -8.23
CA GLU A 38 -16.94 -8.55 -8.63
C GLU A 38 -16.96 -7.59 -7.41
N ALA A 39 -17.84 -7.86 -6.44
CA ALA A 39 -17.90 -7.10 -5.19
C ALA A 39 -16.64 -7.22 -4.33
N LYS A 40 -16.06 -8.43 -4.20
CA LYS A 40 -14.80 -8.66 -3.48
C LYS A 40 -13.62 -7.99 -4.20
N ALA A 41 -13.50 -8.16 -5.51
CA ALA A 41 -12.46 -7.55 -6.31
C ALA A 41 -12.45 -6.01 -6.20
N LYS A 42 -13.63 -5.37 -6.32
CA LYS A 42 -13.78 -3.91 -6.15
C LYS A 42 -13.38 -3.40 -4.76
N ARG A 43 -13.65 -4.17 -3.69
CA ARG A 43 -13.25 -3.83 -2.31
C ARG A 43 -11.75 -4.08 -2.07
N LEU A 44 -11.15 -5.05 -2.77
CA LEU A 44 -9.73 -5.40 -2.65
C LEU A 44 -8.81 -4.33 -3.26
N ARG A 45 -9.15 -3.79 -4.44
CA ARG A 45 -8.33 -2.77 -5.15
C ARG A 45 -7.73 -1.69 -4.25
N PRO A 46 -8.50 -0.89 -3.49
CA PRO A 46 -7.95 0.20 -2.68
C PRO A 46 -7.21 -0.28 -1.41
N VAL A 47 -7.23 -1.58 -1.10
CA VAL A 47 -6.34 -2.21 -0.10
C VAL A 47 -5.02 -2.58 -0.77
N ALA A 48 -5.08 -3.38 -1.85
CA ALA A 48 -3.91 -3.85 -2.58
C ALA A 48 -3.05 -2.68 -3.12
N GLU A 49 -3.68 -1.68 -3.75
CA GLU A 49 -2.97 -0.50 -4.27
C GLU A 49 -2.25 0.29 -3.17
N LYS A 50 -2.83 0.37 -1.95
CA LYS A 50 -2.16 1.01 -0.80
C LYS A 50 -1.02 0.19 -0.22
N LEU A 51 -1.09 -1.15 -0.27
CA LEU A 51 0.01 -2.02 0.16
C LEU A 51 1.18 -1.93 -0.83
N ILE A 52 0.93 -1.93 -2.14
CA ILE A 52 1.97 -1.74 -3.17
C ILE A 52 2.62 -0.35 -3.05
N THR A 53 1.85 0.73 -2.88
CA THR A 53 2.40 2.08 -2.67
C THR A 53 3.27 2.16 -1.41
N LYS A 54 2.96 1.40 -0.34
CA LYS A 54 3.84 1.29 0.83
C LYS A 54 5.10 0.48 0.52
N ALA A 55 4.96 -0.64 -0.18
CA ALA A 55 6.10 -1.48 -0.56
C ALA A 55 7.13 -0.74 -1.44
N LYS A 56 6.65 0.09 -2.37
CA LYS A 56 7.47 1.00 -3.20
C LYS A 56 8.34 1.98 -2.40
N ARG A 57 8.01 2.28 -1.14
CA ARG A 57 8.85 3.14 -0.28
C ARG A 57 10.07 2.40 0.29
N GLY A 58 10.01 1.07 0.40
CA GLY A 58 11.12 0.22 0.86
C GLY A 58 11.49 0.29 2.35
N ASP A 59 11.00 1.28 3.12
CA ASP A 59 11.42 1.55 4.49
C ASP A 59 10.96 0.48 5.51
N ILE A 60 11.70 0.39 6.63
CA ILE A 60 11.38 -0.51 7.75
C ILE A 60 9.98 -0.20 8.31
N HIS A 61 9.58 1.08 8.29
CA HIS A 61 8.26 1.50 8.72
C HIS A 61 7.15 0.91 7.82
N ALA A 62 7.25 1.01 6.48
CA ALA A 62 6.28 0.38 5.57
C ALA A 62 6.23 -1.13 5.74
N ARG A 63 7.36 -1.83 5.92
CA ARG A 63 7.37 -3.27 6.23
C ARG A 63 6.55 -3.58 7.49
N ARG A 64 6.77 -2.84 8.57
CA ARG A 64 5.98 -2.94 9.82
C ARG A 64 4.49 -2.59 9.61
N GLU A 65 4.16 -1.64 8.75
CA GLU A 65 2.77 -1.29 8.43
C GLU A 65 2.05 -2.33 7.56
N VAL A 66 2.74 -2.94 6.60
CA VAL A 66 2.19 -4.01 5.75
C VAL A 66 1.91 -5.25 6.62
N LEU A 67 2.80 -5.59 7.55
CA LEU A 67 2.65 -6.70 8.50
C LEU A 67 1.42 -6.58 9.42
N LYS A 68 0.86 -5.37 9.61
CA LYS A 68 -0.42 -5.18 10.33
C LYS A 68 -1.62 -5.72 9.53
N THR A 69 -1.47 -5.94 8.23
CA THR A 69 -2.53 -6.40 7.31
C THR A 69 -2.22 -7.80 6.78
N VAL A 70 -1.08 -7.98 6.09
CA VAL A 70 -0.62 -9.27 5.57
C VAL A 70 0.30 -9.89 6.62
N ARG A 71 -0.13 -11.00 7.24
CA ARG A 71 0.59 -11.62 8.38
C ARG A 71 1.73 -12.55 7.95
N ASP A 72 1.68 -13.04 6.71
CA ASP A 72 2.69 -13.93 6.16
C ASP A 72 3.95 -13.16 5.76
N LYS A 73 5.10 -13.58 6.31
CA LYS A 73 6.41 -12.98 6.04
C LYS A 73 6.91 -13.33 4.63
N GLY A 74 6.56 -14.49 4.08
CA GLY A 74 6.96 -14.91 2.73
C GLY A 74 6.32 -14.00 1.67
N VAL A 75 5.01 -13.80 1.75
CA VAL A 75 4.28 -12.87 0.87
C VAL A 75 4.79 -11.43 1.03
N VAL A 76 5.12 -10.98 2.25
CA VAL A 76 5.72 -9.66 2.47
C VAL A 76 7.13 -9.56 1.90
N HIS A 77 7.90 -10.64 1.84
CA HIS A 77 9.19 -10.65 1.15
C HIS A 77 8.99 -10.38 -0.35
N VAL A 78 8.22 -11.25 -1.03
CA VAL A 78 7.89 -11.15 -2.48
C VAL A 78 7.33 -9.77 -2.85
N LEU A 79 6.47 -9.20 -2.00
CA LEU A 79 5.91 -7.86 -2.19
C LEU A 79 6.98 -6.76 -2.31
N PHE A 80 8.04 -6.85 -1.51
CA PHE A 80 9.11 -5.84 -1.47
C PHE A 80 10.29 -6.14 -2.40
N THR A 81 10.57 -7.41 -2.71
CA THR A 81 11.71 -7.81 -3.55
C THR A 81 11.38 -7.91 -5.03
N GLU A 82 10.19 -8.39 -5.38
CA GLU A 82 9.80 -8.66 -6.77
C GLU A 82 8.75 -7.66 -7.25
N ILE A 83 7.66 -7.52 -6.48
CA ILE A 83 6.48 -6.75 -6.93
C ILE A 83 6.73 -5.24 -6.88
N ALA A 84 7.34 -4.73 -5.81
CA ALA A 84 7.55 -3.28 -5.65
C ALA A 84 8.49 -2.67 -6.71
N PRO A 85 9.64 -3.26 -7.07
CA PRO A 85 10.52 -2.72 -8.12
C PRO A 85 9.85 -2.70 -9.50
N THR A 86 9.09 -3.75 -9.88
CA THR A 86 8.32 -3.78 -11.14
C THR A 86 7.36 -2.60 -11.27
N PHE A 87 6.89 -2.05 -10.14
CA PHE A 87 5.95 -0.93 -10.10
C PHE A 87 6.58 0.44 -9.84
N GLU A 88 7.90 0.57 -9.75
CA GLU A 88 8.59 1.81 -9.40
C GLU A 88 8.16 3.00 -10.28
N ASN A 89 8.22 2.84 -11.61
CA ASN A 89 7.85 3.86 -12.60
C ASN A 89 6.34 4.10 -12.77
N ARG A 90 5.47 3.34 -12.07
CA ARG A 90 4.01 3.41 -12.22
C ARG A 90 3.37 4.27 -11.12
N GLU A 91 2.78 5.41 -11.49
CA GLU A 91 2.04 6.33 -10.60
C GLU A 91 0.61 5.81 -10.30
N GLY A 92 0.49 4.62 -9.70
CA GLY A 92 -0.80 4.01 -9.32
C GLY A 92 -1.44 3.10 -10.38
N GLY A 93 -2.61 2.55 -10.07
CA GLY A 93 -3.32 1.62 -10.97
C GLY A 93 -2.58 0.28 -11.16
N TYR A 94 -2.03 -0.28 -10.08
CA TYR A 94 -1.24 -1.53 -10.10
C TYR A 94 -2.07 -2.81 -10.31
N THR A 95 -3.41 -2.72 -10.20
CA THR A 95 -4.32 -3.86 -10.33
C THR A 95 -5.34 -3.64 -11.44
N ARG A 96 -5.61 -4.69 -12.22
CA ARG A 96 -6.65 -4.74 -13.26
C ARG A 96 -7.77 -5.66 -12.80
N ILE A 97 -9.03 -5.27 -13.04
CA ILE A 97 -10.20 -6.15 -12.87
C ILE A 97 -10.77 -6.46 -14.25
N THR A 98 -10.89 -7.74 -14.56
CA THR A 98 -11.53 -8.24 -15.78
C THR A 98 -12.77 -9.03 -15.38
N LYS A 99 -13.95 -8.68 -15.91
CA LYS A 99 -15.20 -9.40 -15.62
C LYS A 99 -15.19 -10.78 -16.28
N VAL A 100 -15.79 -11.75 -15.61
CA VAL A 100 -15.97 -13.13 -16.08
C VAL A 100 -17.46 -13.45 -16.09
N GLY A 101 -17.87 -14.48 -16.84
CA GLY A 101 -19.23 -15.01 -16.78
C GLY A 101 -19.65 -15.36 -15.33
N PRO A 102 -20.95 -15.29 -15.03
CA PRO A 102 -21.46 -15.50 -13.68
C PRO A 102 -21.23 -16.95 -13.21
N ARG A 103 -21.13 -17.13 -11.89
CA ARG A 103 -20.96 -18.46 -11.30
C ARG A 103 -22.23 -19.31 -11.44
N LYS A 104 -22.06 -20.56 -11.90
CA LYS A 104 -23.13 -21.56 -11.93
C LYS A 104 -23.62 -21.86 -10.51
N GLY A 105 -24.94 -21.81 -10.30
CA GLY A 105 -25.59 -22.07 -9.02
C GLY A 105 -26.25 -20.82 -8.43
N ASP A 106 -25.44 -19.83 -8.03
CA ASP A 106 -25.91 -18.59 -7.40
C ASP A 106 -25.94 -17.36 -8.33
N ASN A 107 -25.55 -17.53 -9.60
CA ASN A 107 -25.46 -16.47 -10.62
C ASN A 107 -24.62 -15.26 -10.17
N ALA A 108 -23.69 -15.45 -9.23
CA ALA A 108 -22.88 -14.36 -8.69
C ALA A 108 -21.95 -13.79 -9.78
N PRO A 109 -21.87 -12.46 -9.95
CA PRO A 109 -20.96 -11.86 -10.93
C PRO A 109 -19.51 -12.09 -10.51
N MET A 110 -18.76 -12.79 -11.36
CA MET A 110 -17.36 -13.12 -11.13
C MET A 110 -16.43 -12.11 -11.83
N ALA A 111 -15.24 -11.95 -11.28
CA ALA A 111 -14.18 -11.14 -11.88
C ALA A 111 -12.81 -11.71 -11.50
N VAL A 112 -11.87 -11.61 -12.42
CA VAL A 112 -10.44 -11.82 -12.14
C VAL A 112 -9.85 -10.48 -11.71
N ILE A 113 -9.04 -10.49 -10.65
CA ILE A 113 -8.17 -9.37 -10.29
C ILE A 113 -6.72 -9.81 -10.40
N GLU A 114 -5.91 -9.03 -11.10
CA GLU A 114 -4.53 -9.34 -11.47
C GLU A 114 -3.62 -8.13 -11.30
N LEU A 115 -2.34 -8.38 -11.03
CA LEU A 115 -1.28 -7.38 -11.06
C LEU A 115 -0.94 -6.99 -12.50
N VAL A 116 -0.73 -5.70 -12.76
CA VAL A 116 -0.43 -5.21 -14.11
C VAL A 116 1.07 -5.36 -14.42
N THR A 117 1.46 -6.42 -15.12
CA THR A 117 2.86 -6.69 -15.49
C THR A 117 3.39 -5.83 -16.64
N GLU A 118 2.51 -5.14 -17.37
CA GLU A 118 2.87 -4.24 -18.47
C GLU A 118 3.75 -3.07 -17.94
N PRO A 119 4.98 -2.89 -18.43
CA PRO A 119 5.80 -1.75 -18.04
C PRO A 119 5.20 -0.46 -18.58
N VAL A 120 5.09 0.57 -17.74
CA VAL A 120 4.78 1.92 -18.22
C VAL A 120 6.06 2.52 -18.80
N ALA A 121 5.99 3.06 -20.01
CA ALA A 121 7.10 3.83 -20.57
C ALA A 121 7.44 4.98 -19.61
N ALA A 122 8.70 5.07 -19.19
CA ALA A 122 9.14 6.11 -18.27
C ALA A 122 8.74 7.48 -18.83
N LYS A 123 8.05 8.27 -18.00
CA LYS A 123 7.44 9.55 -18.36
C LYS A 123 8.53 10.52 -18.81
N LYS A 124 8.76 10.58 -20.14
CA LYS A 124 9.66 11.57 -20.74
C LYS A 124 9.15 12.95 -20.31
N ALA A 125 9.98 13.71 -19.60
CA ALA A 125 9.62 15.03 -19.16
C ALA A 125 9.45 15.94 -20.39
N THR A 126 8.20 16.13 -20.81
CA THR A 126 7.84 17.21 -21.74
C THR A 126 8.00 18.52 -20.98
N PRO A 127 8.97 19.40 -21.34
CA PRO A 127 9.04 20.72 -20.72
C PRO A 127 7.76 21.47 -21.06
N SER A 128 7.03 21.91 -20.04
CA SER A 128 5.81 22.70 -20.21
C SER A 128 6.15 24.01 -20.93
N PRO A 129 5.60 24.29 -22.13
CA PRO A 129 5.78 25.60 -22.75
C PRO A 129 5.00 26.66 -21.95
N VAL A 130 5.71 27.68 -21.50
CA VAL A 130 5.12 28.88 -20.89
C VAL A 130 4.59 29.81 -22.00
N GLY A 131 3.31 30.16 -21.95
CA GLY A 131 2.80 31.46 -22.40
C GLY A 131 2.07 31.57 -23.76
N GLY A 132 0.84 32.11 -23.71
CA GLY A 132 0.06 32.69 -24.83
C GLY A 132 -0.66 31.68 -25.77
N SER A 133 -1.79 31.98 -26.43
CA SER A 133 -2.72 33.14 -26.47
C SER A 133 -3.94 32.78 -27.38
N ALA A 134 -5.10 33.45 -27.41
CA ALA A 134 -5.84 34.32 -26.45
C ALA A 134 -7.27 34.60 -26.99
N ALA A 135 -8.32 34.58 -26.13
CA ALA A 135 -9.67 35.12 -26.45
C ALA A 135 -10.43 35.40 -25.13
N ALA A 136 -10.62 36.62 -24.60
CA ALA A 136 -10.95 37.96 -25.13
C ALA A 136 -12.46 38.31 -25.02
N THR A 137 -12.84 38.93 -23.89
CA THR A 137 -13.89 39.96 -23.76
C THR A 137 -13.52 40.91 -22.61
N ALA A 138 -13.85 42.19 -22.74
CA ALA A 138 -13.41 43.31 -21.90
C ALA A 138 -14.43 44.47 -22.04
N PRO A 139 -14.29 45.65 -21.39
CA PRO A 139 -13.88 45.95 -20.00
C PRO A 139 -14.82 46.98 -19.30
N VAL A 140 -14.61 47.27 -18.01
CA VAL A 140 -14.91 48.60 -17.41
C VAL A 140 -13.94 48.93 -16.25
N SER A 141 -13.75 50.23 -15.99
CA SER A 141 -12.83 50.88 -15.04
C SER A 141 -13.24 50.69 -13.55
N GLU A 142 -12.49 51.06 -12.49
CA GLU A 142 -11.70 52.30 -12.28
C GLU A 142 -10.79 52.28 -11.02
N ALA A 143 -9.67 53.03 -11.07
CA ALA A 143 -8.86 53.64 -9.98
C ALA A 143 -8.14 52.85 -8.84
N SER A 144 -6.95 53.38 -8.49
CA SER A 144 -5.95 53.05 -7.43
C SER A 144 -6.26 53.81 -6.10
N PRO A 145 -5.51 53.78 -4.95
CA PRO A 145 -4.09 53.39 -4.76
C PRO A 145 -3.57 52.80 -3.39
N ALA A 146 -2.27 52.46 -3.40
CA ALA A 146 -1.23 52.61 -2.32
C ALA A 146 -1.01 51.59 -1.16
N SER A 147 0.29 51.42 -0.85
CA SER A 147 1.03 50.61 0.17
C SER A 147 0.96 51.21 1.61
N PRO A 148 1.51 50.63 2.74
CA PRO A 148 2.81 49.89 2.84
C PRO A 148 3.03 48.76 3.90
N ALA A 149 4.12 48.00 3.70
CA ALA A 149 5.16 47.41 4.60
C ALA A 149 4.93 46.95 6.09
N SER A 150 5.35 45.69 6.38
CA SER A 150 6.24 45.15 7.47
C SER A 150 6.02 45.47 8.98
N PRO A 151 6.72 44.83 9.99
CA PRO A 151 7.76 43.77 9.98
C PRO A 151 7.62 42.61 11.04
N GLU A 152 8.63 41.69 11.05
CA GLU A 152 9.30 40.98 12.19
C GLU A 152 8.54 40.24 13.34
N SER A 153 8.95 38.98 13.61
CA SER A 153 9.82 38.62 14.79
C SER A 153 9.99 37.09 15.04
N ALA A 154 11.25 36.66 15.20
CA ALA A 154 11.83 35.73 16.23
C ALA A 154 11.26 34.30 16.44
N ASP A 155 11.96 33.28 16.98
CA ASP A 155 13.36 33.05 17.44
C ASP A 155 13.63 31.51 17.32
N SER A 156 14.76 31.00 16.78
CA SER A 156 16.05 30.66 17.42
C SER A 156 16.12 29.38 18.30
N ALA A 157 17.33 28.79 18.34
CA ALA A 157 17.89 27.74 19.22
C ALA A 157 17.12 26.40 19.40
N ALA A 158 17.58 25.24 18.90
CA ALA A 158 18.83 24.52 19.17
C ALA A 158 18.85 23.77 20.52
N SER A 159 18.91 22.44 20.46
CA SER A 159 19.54 21.56 21.46
C SER A 159 19.75 20.17 20.86
N ALA A 160 21.00 19.72 20.84
CA ALA A 160 21.41 18.38 20.43
C ALA A 160 22.35 17.81 21.52
N ASP A 161 22.53 16.49 21.46
CA ASP A 161 23.62 15.71 22.08
C ASP A 161 23.48 15.22 23.54
N SER A 162 24.29 14.21 23.89
CA SER A 162 24.17 13.23 25.00
C SER A 162 23.22 12.06 24.68
N ALA A 163 23.64 10.92 24.11
CA ALA A 163 24.87 10.15 24.29
C ALA A 163 25.09 9.70 25.75
N ASP A 164 24.67 8.46 26.04
CA ASP A 164 25.26 7.64 27.10
C ASP A 164 25.48 6.22 26.59
N SER A 165 26.48 5.54 27.12
CA SER A 165 27.14 4.39 26.49
C SER A 165 27.07 3.12 27.33
N ALA A 166 27.22 1.98 26.64
CA ALA A 166 27.79 0.73 27.13
C ALA A 166 27.18 0.06 28.39
N ASP A 167 26.69 -1.17 28.21
CA ASP A 167 27.41 -2.30 28.80
C ASP A 167 27.43 -3.51 27.86
N SER A 168 28.33 -4.45 28.14
CA SER A 168 28.88 -5.46 27.22
C SER A 168 28.32 -6.88 27.40
N PRO A 169 28.74 -7.87 26.57
CA PRO A 169 28.08 -9.18 26.46
C PRO A 169 28.71 -10.28 27.31
N GLU A 170 28.03 -11.44 27.41
CA GLU A 170 28.50 -12.85 27.54
C GLU A 170 27.30 -13.71 28.00
N SER A 171 27.15 -15.03 27.74
CA SER A 171 27.76 -15.98 26.81
C SER A 171 26.83 -17.22 26.69
N PRO A 172 26.91 -18.07 25.63
CA PRO A 172 25.99 -19.20 25.42
C PRO A 172 26.56 -20.57 25.85
N ALA A 173 25.66 -21.48 26.29
CA ALA A 173 25.86 -22.93 26.37
C ALA A 173 24.45 -23.60 26.34
N SER A 174 24.05 -24.49 25.42
CA SER A 174 24.50 -25.88 25.19
C SER A 174 24.48 -26.74 26.46
N ALA A 175 24.00 -27.98 26.52
CA ALA A 175 23.21 -28.87 25.66
C ALA A 175 23.24 -30.22 26.42
N ASP A 176 22.09 -30.72 26.87
CA ASP A 176 21.81 -32.11 27.30
C ASP A 176 20.29 -32.17 27.60
N GLU A 177 19.56 -33.29 27.53
CA GLU A 177 19.96 -34.70 27.42
C GLU A 177 18.99 -35.49 26.51
N SER A 178 19.26 -36.78 26.29
CA SER A 178 18.71 -37.66 25.24
C SER A 178 17.22 -38.07 25.30
N PRO A 179 16.64 -38.55 24.18
CA PRO A 179 15.33 -39.21 24.15
C PRO A 179 15.38 -40.64 24.70
N ALA A 180 14.29 -41.09 25.33
CA ALA A 180 14.10 -42.48 25.76
C ALA A 180 12.85 -43.09 25.09
N GLU A 181 12.97 -44.34 24.67
CA GLU A 181 11.94 -45.11 23.98
C GLU A 181 10.89 -45.73 24.92
N GLU A 182 9.86 -46.31 24.30
CA GLU A 182 9.03 -47.42 24.79
C GLU A 182 8.07 -47.18 25.99
N ASN A 183 6.77 -47.24 25.71
CA ASN A 183 6.04 -48.49 25.95
C ASN A 183 4.81 -48.69 25.03
N LYS A 184 4.42 -49.95 24.86
CA LYS A 184 3.29 -50.46 24.07
C LYS A 184 1.99 -50.53 24.89
N GLN A 185 0.89 -50.82 24.19
CA GLN A 185 -0.41 -51.34 24.70
C GLN A 185 -1.27 -50.32 25.50
N ALA A 186 -2.61 -50.34 25.42
CA ALA A 186 -3.54 -51.26 24.74
C ALA A 186 -4.68 -50.51 24.04
#